data_AF-A0A175RA45-F1
#
_entry.id   AF-A0A175RA45-F1
#
_cell.length_a   1.000
_cell.length_b   1.000
_cell.length_c   1.000
_cell.angle_alpha   90.00
_cell.angle_beta   90.00
_cell.angle_gamma   90.00
#
_symmetry.space_group_name_H-M   'P 1'
#
loop_
_entity.id
_entity.type
_entity.pdbx_description
1 polymer ?
#
loop_
_entity_poly.entity_id
_entity_poly.type
_entity_poly.pdbx_seq_one_letter_code
_entity_poly.pdbx_strand_id
1 'polypeptide(L)' 'MGNFMTASDIVTALEAGLITENEAVEQGMVERLSDLYGKTSTSPRFGASSGREPQTARVWSPR' A
#
# COMPACT_ATOMS: atom_id res chain seq x y z
N MET A 1 18.59 -10.33 7.48
CA MET A 1 17.53 -10.19 6.47
C MET A 1 17.87 -8.99 5.61
N GLY A 2 18.00 -9.13 4.28
CA GLY A 2 18.16 -7.99 3.40
C GLY A 2 16.86 -7.20 3.35
N ASN A 3 16.92 -5.89 3.61
CA ASN A 3 15.77 -5.00 3.48
C ASN A 3 15.54 -4.78 1.97
N PHE A 4 14.74 -5.65 1.35
CA PHE A 4 14.29 -5.41 -0.02
C PHE A 4 13.33 -4.21 -0.01
N MET A 5 13.61 -3.20 -0.82
CA MET A 5 12.71 -2.06 -1.00
C MET A 5 11.36 -2.54 -1.53
N THR A 6 10.28 -2.04 -0.94
CA THR A 6 8.93 -2.34 -1.44
C THR A 6 8.68 -1.56 -2.73
N ALA A 7 7.71 -2.00 -3.54
CA ALA A 7 7.30 -1.26 -4.73
C ALA A 7 6.91 0.20 -4.41
N SER A 8 6.31 0.43 -3.23
CA SER A 8 5.99 1.76 -2.72
C SER A 8 7.23 2.61 -2.46
N ASP A 9 8.29 2.02 -1.89
CA ASP A 9 9.56 2.72 -1.64
C ASP A 9 10.25 3.09 -2.96
N ILE A 10 10.21 2.19 -3.95
CA ILE A 10 10.80 2.40 -5.28
C ILE A 10 10.07 3.55 -6.01
N VAL A 11 8.74 3.56 -6.00
CA VAL A 11 7.95 4.65 -6.59
C VAL A 11 8.23 5.97 -5.89
N THR A 12 8.28 5.96 -4.55
CA THR A 12 8.59 7.17 -3.77
C THR A 12 9.97 7.73 -4.12
N ALA A 13 10.97 6.87 -4.26
CA ALA A 13 12.33 7.28 -4.65
C ALA A 13 12.39 7.84 -6.08
N LEU A 14 11.63 7.25 -7.01
CA LEU A 14 11.54 7.74 -8.38
C LEU A 14 10.86 9.11 -8.45
N GLU A 15 9.72 9.28 -7.77
CA GLU A 15 8.99 10.56 -7.71
C GLU A 15 9.79 11.66 -7.02
N ALA A 16 10.62 11.30 -6.04
CA ALA A 16 11.56 12.20 -5.39
C ALA A 16 12.81 12.52 -6.26
N GLY A 17 12.96 11.88 -7.42
CA GLY A 17 14.12 12.03 -8.30
C GLY A 17 15.42 11.46 -7.73
N LEU A 18 15.33 10.53 -6.77
CA LEU A 18 16.47 9.87 -6.15
C LEU A 18 17.02 8.72 -7.01
N ILE A 19 16.17 8.14 -7.86
CA ILE A 19 16.51 7.10 -8.83
C ILE A 19 15.91 7.44 -10.19
N THR A 20 16.49 6.87 -11.25
CA THR A 20 15.97 6.97 -12.61
C THR A 20 14.88 5.93 -12.89
N GLU A 21 14.15 6.13 -13.99
CA GLU A 21 13.14 5.16 -14.45
C GLU A 21 13.73 3.77 -14.70
N ASN A 22 14.93 3.69 -15.29
CA ASN A 22 15.61 2.42 -15.54
C ASN A 22 15.96 1.70 -14.23
N GLU A 23 16.47 2.43 -13.23
CA GLU A 23 16.76 1.87 -11.91
C GLU A 23 15.50 1.41 -11.19
N ALA A 24 14.39 2.14 -11.31
CA ALA A 24 13.12 1.74 -10.72
C ALA A 24 12.61 0.42 -11.30
N VAL A 25 12.69 0.25 -12.62
CA VAL A 25 12.31 -0.98 -13.33
C VAL A 25 13.16 -2.17 -12.90
N GLU A 26 14.48 -1.99 -12.81
CA GLU A 26 15.43 -3.02 -12.38
C GLU A 26 15.19 -3.44 -10.91
N GLN A 27 15.06 -2.47 -10.00
CA GLN A 27 14.82 -2.74 -8.58
C GLN A 27 13.43 -3.35 -8.33
N GLY A 28 12.45 -2.95 -9.14
CA GLY A 28 11.09 -3.47 -9.09
C GLY A 28 10.95 -4.88 -9.66
N MET A 29 11.97 -5.37 -10.36
CA MET A 29 11.93 -6.59 -11.17
C MET A 29 10.69 -6.63 -12.06
N VAL A 30 10.40 -5.51 -12.73
CA VAL A 30 9.28 -5.34 -13.65
C VAL A 30 9.79 -5.13 -15.07
N GLU A 31 8.92 -5.29 -16.07
CA GLU A 31 9.25 -4.98 -17.46
C GLU A 31 8.99 -3.51 -17.80
N ARG A 32 8.01 -2.89 -17.14
CA ARG A 32 7.59 -1.50 -17.38
C ARG A 32 7.30 -0.77 -16.08
N LEU A 33 7.57 0.54 -16.07
CA LEU A 33 7.29 1.39 -14.91
C LEU A 33 5.81 1.37 -14.50
N SER A 34 4.90 1.26 -15.46
CA SER A 34 3.45 1.16 -15.20
C SER A 34 3.06 -0.03 -14.32
N ASP A 35 3.83 -1.13 -14.35
CA ASP A 35 3.56 -2.31 -13.52
C ASP A 35 3.89 -2.06 -12.05
N LEU A 36 4.83 -1.15 -11.76
CA LEU A 36 5.12 -0.70 -10.40
C LEU A 36 3.92 0.04 -9.83
N TYR A 37 3.39 1.04 -10.54
CA TYR A 37 2.20 1.77 -10.12
C TYR A 37 0.96 0.87 -9.97
N GLY A 38 0.81 -0.15 -10.82
CA GLY A 38 -0.25 -1.16 -10.69
C GLY A 38 -0.13 -2.00 -9.41
N LYS A 39 1.10 -2.37 -9.02
CA LYS A 39 1.39 -3.07 -7.76
C LYS A 39 1.17 -2.18 -6.52
N THR A 40 1.54 -0.90 -6.57
CA THR A 40 1.26 0.06 -5.50
C THR A 40 -0.24 0.29 -5.32
N SER A 41 -1.01 0.23 -6.41
CA SER A 41 -2.46 0.37 -6.40
C SER A 41 -3.22 -0.82 -5.81
N THR A 42 -2.53 -1.88 -5.36
CA THR A 42 -3.06 -2.74 -4.28
C THR A 42 -3.03 -1.96 -2.97
N SER A 43 -3.73 -0.83 -2.96
CA SER A 43 -4.22 -0.23 -1.74
C SER A 43 -5.24 -1.24 -1.19
N PRO A 44 -5.09 -1.71 0.05
CA PRO A 44 -6.10 -2.56 0.66
C PRO A 44 -7.43 -1.80 0.56
N ARG A 45 -8.46 -2.44 -0.01
CA ARG A 45 -9.84 -1.90 -0.02
C ARG A 45 -10.29 -1.67 1.43
N PHE A 46 -9.92 -0.54 2.01
CA PHE A 46 -10.54 0.03 3.19
C PHE A 46 -11.53 1.09 2.71
N GLY A 47 -12.60 0.62 2.07
CA GLY A 47 -13.88 1.32 1.99
C GLY A 47 -14.91 0.38 2.62
N ALA A 48 -15.14 0.48 3.93
CA ALA A 48 -16.07 1.42 4.57
C ALA A 48 -17.55 1.11 4.25
N SER A 49 -18.17 0.44 5.23
CA SER A 49 -19.50 0.77 5.78
C SER A 49 -20.75 0.51 4.93
N SER A 50 -21.50 -0.54 5.26
CA SER A 50 -22.85 -0.48 5.86
C SER A 50 -23.64 -1.78 5.66
N GLY A 51 -23.73 -2.60 6.71
CA GLY A 51 -24.61 -3.77 6.69
C GLY A 51 -24.45 -4.70 7.88
N ARG A 52 -25.16 -4.39 8.98
CA ARG A 52 -25.74 -5.35 9.97
C ARG A 52 -24.71 -6.15 10.81
N GLU A 53 -24.51 -5.96 12.11
CA GLU A 53 -25.24 -5.35 13.23
C GLU A 53 -24.24 -4.78 14.25
N PRO A 54 -24.57 -3.74 15.03
CA PRO A 54 -23.91 -3.53 16.33
C PRO A 54 -24.42 -4.59 17.30
N GLN A 55 -23.83 -5.78 17.24
CA GLN A 55 -24.02 -6.79 18.27
C GLN A 55 -23.42 -6.25 19.57
N THR A 56 -24.30 -5.95 20.52
CA THR A 56 -24.04 -5.74 21.95
C THR A 56 -23.11 -4.56 22.31
N ALA A 57 -23.71 -3.37 22.37
CA ALA A 57 -23.30 -2.40 23.38
C ALA A 57 -23.53 -3.03 24.76
N ARG A 58 -22.45 -3.54 25.37
CA ARG A 58 -22.45 -3.85 26.80
C ARG A 58 -22.64 -2.53 27.54
N VAL A 59 -23.88 -2.22 27.89
CA VAL A 59 -24.20 -1.11 28.77
C VAL A 59 -23.52 -1.39 30.10
N TRP A 60 -22.50 -0.60 30.43
CA TRP A 60 -21.93 -0.58 31.76
C TRP A 60 -22.87 0.27 32.63
N SER A 61 -23.51 -0.35 33.62
CA SER A 61 -24.32 0.35 34.63
C SER A 61 -23.49 0.56 35.89
N PRO A 62 -23.03 1.79 36.19
CA PRO A 62 -22.54 2.09 37.51
C PRO A 62 -23.74 2.38 38.44
N ARG A 63 -23.74 1.74 39.60
CA ARG A 63 -24.57 2.12 40.75
C ARG A 63 -23.83 3.16 41.58
#